data_AF-A0A7Y0C4D2-F1
#
_entry.id   AF-A0A7Y0C4D2-F1
#
_cell.length_a   1.000
_cell.length_b   1.000
_cell.length_c   1.000
_cell.angle_alpha   90.00
_cell.angle_beta   90.00
_cell.angle_gamma   90.00
#
_symmetry.space_group_name_H-M   'P 1'
#
loop_
_entity.id
_entity.type
_entity.pdbx_description
1 polymer ?
#
loop_
_entity_poly.entity_id
_entity_poly.type
_entity_poly.pdbx_seq_one_letter_code
_entity_poly.pdbx_strand_id
1 'polypeptide(L)'
;MPWYFPTSIFQPASRQVLQPTSDIEALGARPLWIVVLSSLWIATVCNVALWRELTRLPGLTSGQAVTIGIALSLVITLTTAALLSLLAWRWTLKPTITLFLVSAALGAYFMMAYGVVIDQTMMINSLQTNVRETSDLLSWHLLATVLVLAGLPIFFLWRQKIRRKGAIRQVLSNATSLIVACALLVLVVLLFFQSIASVMRNYTQVRYLINPLNSFYALGSIAAKPFQRDESALLPLGKDAKLGASYTAQTKPPLLLLVLGETARSGNFAINGYARPTTPELAQEKIASQRNAWSCGTSTAASVPCMFSNFGREAYDSRPANYEGMLDVL
;
A
#
# COMPACT_ATOMS: atom_id res chain seq x y z
N MET A 1 3.98 14.63 -98.61
CA MET A 1 5.08 14.93 -97.65
C MET A 1 5.14 16.44 -97.48
N PRO A 2 5.23 17.02 -96.27
CA PRO A 2 5.69 16.41 -95.02
C PRO A 2 4.65 16.37 -93.88
N TRP A 3 4.93 15.40 -93.02
CA TRP A 3 4.47 15.03 -91.69
C TRP A 3 4.31 16.19 -90.69
N TYR A 4 3.37 16.08 -89.73
CA TYR A 4 3.68 15.95 -88.28
C TYR A 4 2.40 15.85 -87.43
N PHE A 5 2.38 14.86 -86.53
CA PHE A 5 1.35 14.56 -85.53
C PHE A 5 1.21 15.67 -84.46
N PRO A 6 0.02 15.81 -83.84
CA PRO A 6 -0.05 16.18 -82.44
C PRO A 6 -0.75 15.08 -81.62
N THR A 7 0.10 14.27 -80.98
CA THR A 7 -0.01 13.82 -79.58
C THR A 7 -1.41 13.81 -78.95
N SER A 8 -2.00 12.63 -78.90
CA SER A 8 -2.75 12.20 -77.71
C SER A 8 -1.82 12.20 -76.49
N ILE A 9 -2.42 12.29 -75.29
CA ILE A 9 -1.83 12.15 -73.94
C ILE A 9 -1.53 13.50 -73.28
N PHE A 10 -2.46 13.95 -72.45
CA PHE A 10 -2.25 14.37 -71.04
C PHE A 10 -3.54 15.06 -70.55
N GLN A 11 -4.55 14.28 -70.18
CA GLN A 11 -5.46 14.71 -69.12
C GLN A 11 -4.63 14.77 -67.84
N PRO A 12 -4.59 15.89 -67.10
CA PRO A 12 -4.18 15.83 -65.71
C PRO A 12 -5.34 15.11 -64.99
N ALA A 13 -5.21 13.79 -64.87
CA ALA A 13 -5.97 13.05 -63.88
C ALA A 13 -5.70 13.76 -62.55
N SER A 14 -6.72 14.43 -62.03
CA SER A 14 -6.73 14.92 -60.67
C SER A 14 -6.32 13.76 -59.78
N ARG A 15 -5.07 13.75 -59.33
CA ARG A 15 -4.67 12.97 -58.16
C ARG A 15 -5.48 13.57 -57.01
N GLN A 16 -6.70 13.06 -56.84
CA GLN A 16 -7.29 12.97 -55.52
C GLN A 16 -6.27 12.20 -54.72
N VAL A 17 -5.44 12.94 -53.99
CA VAL A 17 -4.68 12.42 -52.87
C VAL A 17 -5.74 11.89 -51.93
N LEU A 18 -6.09 10.61 -52.08
CA LEU A 18 -6.73 9.83 -51.04
C LEU A 18 -5.86 10.08 -49.81
N GLN A 19 -6.35 10.89 -48.86
CA GLN A 19 -5.77 11.00 -47.54
C GLN A 19 -6.26 9.78 -46.75
N PRO A 20 -5.49 8.69 -46.60
CA PRO A 20 -5.96 7.50 -45.89
C PRO A 20 -5.33 7.51 -44.48
N THR A 21 -5.29 8.67 -43.83
CA THR A 21 -4.62 8.81 -42.51
C THR A 21 -5.49 9.44 -41.43
N SER A 22 -6.61 10.09 -41.74
CA SER A 22 -7.51 10.65 -40.70
C SER A 22 -8.35 9.58 -39.99
N ASP A 23 -8.75 8.53 -40.71
CA ASP A 23 -9.79 7.63 -40.23
C ASP A 23 -9.25 6.49 -39.34
N ILE A 24 -7.97 6.15 -39.48
CA ILE A 24 -7.30 5.13 -38.64
C ILE A 24 -6.91 5.72 -37.27
N GLU A 25 -6.67 7.05 -37.16
CA GLU A 25 -6.38 7.69 -35.87
C GLU A 25 -7.62 7.88 -34.97
N ALA A 26 -8.83 7.77 -35.53
CA ALA A 26 -10.09 7.94 -34.80
C ALA A 26 -10.53 6.70 -34.00
N LEU A 27 -9.99 5.51 -34.30
CA LEU A 27 -10.39 4.22 -33.71
C LEU A 27 -9.71 3.88 -32.37
N GLY A 28 -8.88 4.77 -31.83
CA GLY A 28 -8.20 4.58 -30.54
C GLY A 28 -9.01 5.05 -29.34
N ALA A 29 -8.99 4.28 -28.25
CA ALA A 29 -9.60 4.69 -26.98
C ALA A 29 -8.96 6.00 -26.47
N ARG A 30 -9.79 6.93 -25.98
CA ARG A 30 -9.30 8.18 -25.38
C ARG A 30 -8.60 7.85 -24.06
N PRO A 31 -7.38 8.38 -23.79
CA PRO A 31 -6.64 8.12 -22.55
C PRO A 31 -7.48 8.37 -21.28
N LEU A 32 -8.31 9.42 -21.29
CA LEU A 32 -9.19 9.77 -20.18
C LEU A 32 -10.15 8.63 -19.80
N TRP A 33 -10.77 7.96 -20.78
CA TRP A 33 -11.70 6.86 -20.51
C TRP A 33 -10.99 5.67 -19.87
N ILE A 34 -9.76 5.38 -20.31
CA ILE A 34 -8.94 4.32 -19.71
C ILE A 34 -8.62 4.65 -18.25
N VAL A 35 -8.24 5.91 -17.96
CA VAL A 35 -7.98 6.38 -16.59
C VAL A 35 -9.25 6.24 -15.74
N VAL A 36 -10.37 6.79 -16.17
CA VAL A 36 -11.63 6.78 -15.39
C VAL A 36 -12.12 5.36 -15.13
N LEU A 37 -12.13 4.48 -16.15
CA LEU A 37 -12.58 3.09 -16.00
C LEU A 37 -11.66 2.31 -15.07
N SER A 38 -10.34 2.48 -15.19
CA SER A 38 -9.37 1.80 -14.32
C SER A 38 -9.50 2.30 -12.88
N SER A 39 -9.64 3.61 -12.69
CA SER A 39 -9.87 4.23 -11.38
C SER A 39 -11.17 3.74 -10.73
N LEU A 40 -12.26 3.64 -11.50
CA LEU A 40 -13.54 3.16 -11.01
C LEU A 40 -13.45 1.67 -10.62
N TRP A 41 -12.80 0.85 -11.45
CA TRP A 41 -12.56 -0.56 -11.14
C TRP A 41 -11.75 -0.74 -9.85
N ILE A 42 -10.66 0.02 -9.71
CA ILE A 42 -9.83 0.02 -8.50
C ILE A 42 -10.67 0.45 -7.29
N ALA A 43 -11.40 1.56 -7.41
CA ALA A 43 -12.18 2.11 -6.32
C ALA A 43 -13.31 1.17 -5.90
N THR A 44 -13.96 0.46 -6.81
CA THR A 44 -15.13 -0.36 -6.48
C THR A 44 -14.74 -1.81 -6.18
N VAL A 45 -14.14 -2.51 -7.14
CA VAL A 45 -13.90 -3.95 -7.06
C VAL A 45 -12.66 -4.26 -6.22
N CYS A 46 -11.55 -3.53 -6.42
CA CYS A 46 -10.31 -3.80 -5.68
C CYS A 46 -10.29 -3.28 -4.23
N ASN A 47 -11.31 -2.51 -3.82
CA ASN A 47 -11.50 -2.05 -2.44
C ASN A 47 -12.56 -2.85 -1.67
N VAL A 48 -12.83 -4.10 -2.07
CA VAL A 48 -13.81 -4.98 -1.39
C VAL A 48 -13.58 -5.10 0.13
N ALA A 49 -12.32 -5.09 0.57
CA ALA A 49 -11.98 -5.11 2.00
C ALA A 49 -12.54 -3.90 2.76
N LEU A 50 -12.39 -2.70 2.19
CA LEU A 50 -12.94 -1.45 2.73
C LEU A 50 -14.46 -1.53 2.83
N TRP A 51 -15.13 -2.03 1.78
CA TRP A 51 -16.59 -2.13 1.76
C TRP A 51 -17.13 -3.12 2.78
N ARG A 52 -16.47 -4.28 2.91
CA ARG A 52 -16.79 -5.27 3.94
C ARG A 52 -16.61 -4.68 5.34
N GLU A 53 -15.55 -3.92 5.58
CA GLU A 53 -15.30 -3.31 6.87
C GLU A 53 -16.35 -2.25 7.21
N LEU A 54 -16.69 -1.35 6.27
CA LEU A 54 -17.73 -0.33 6.49
C LEU A 54 -19.07 -0.93 6.91
N THR A 55 -19.45 -2.07 6.33
CA THR A 55 -20.72 -2.76 6.68
C THR A 55 -20.69 -3.41 8.07
N ARG A 56 -19.50 -3.56 8.67
CA ARG A 56 -19.29 -4.21 9.97
C ARG A 56 -19.01 -3.21 11.10
N LEU A 57 -18.79 -1.93 10.78
CA LEU A 57 -18.50 -0.92 11.78
C LEU A 57 -19.70 -0.74 12.71
N PRO A 58 -19.48 -0.79 14.05
CA PRO A 58 -20.57 -0.62 15.00
C PRO A 58 -21.16 0.80 14.91
N GLY A 59 -22.46 0.92 15.09
CA GLY A 59 -23.14 2.22 15.12
C GLY A 59 -23.41 2.87 13.76
N LEU A 60 -23.03 2.25 12.64
CA LEU A 60 -23.49 2.67 11.30
C LEU A 60 -24.74 1.89 10.90
N THR A 61 -25.79 2.61 10.54
CA THR A 61 -26.95 1.98 9.87
C THR A 61 -26.58 1.56 8.44
N SER A 62 -27.30 0.57 7.88
CA SER A 62 -27.03 0.09 6.51
C SER A 62 -27.13 1.21 5.47
N GLY A 63 -28.05 2.17 5.63
CA GLY A 63 -28.17 3.33 4.75
C GLY A 63 -26.94 4.25 4.81
N GLN A 64 -26.47 4.57 6.02
CA GLN A 64 -25.27 5.38 6.22
C GLN A 64 -24.02 4.71 5.65
N ALA A 65 -23.87 3.39 5.84
CA ALA A 65 -22.76 2.63 5.28
C ALA A 65 -22.72 2.71 3.74
N VAL A 66 -23.88 2.65 3.08
CA VAL A 66 -23.96 2.82 1.62
C VAL A 66 -23.60 4.24 1.21
N THR A 67 -24.13 5.27 1.87
CA THR A 67 -23.81 6.67 1.56
C THR A 67 -22.32 6.96 1.70
N ILE A 68 -21.71 6.49 2.79
CA ILE A 68 -20.26 6.61 3.04
C ILE A 68 -19.47 5.80 2.00
N GLY A 69 -19.91 4.59 1.67
CA GLY A 69 -19.30 3.76 0.65
C GLY A 69 -19.27 4.44 -0.72
N ILE A 70 -20.38 5.05 -1.13
CA ILE A 70 -20.46 5.84 -2.37
C ILE A 70 -19.48 7.02 -2.30
N ALA A 71 -19.51 7.80 -1.21
CA ALA A 71 -18.63 8.96 -1.04
C ALA A 71 -17.15 8.57 -1.13
N LEU A 72 -16.73 7.52 -0.41
CA LEU A 72 -15.37 7.01 -0.45
C LEU A 72 -15.02 6.44 -1.83
N SER A 73 -15.93 5.76 -2.51
CA SER A 73 -15.68 5.24 -3.86
C SER A 73 -15.41 6.37 -4.86
N LEU A 74 -16.14 7.49 -4.75
CA LEU A 74 -15.91 8.68 -5.55
C LEU A 74 -14.57 9.33 -5.22
N VAL A 75 -14.25 9.49 -3.93
CA VAL A 75 -12.95 10.02 -3.47
C VAL A 75 -11.80 9.18 -4.01
N ILE A 76 -11.87 7.86 -3.93
CA ILE A 76 -10.82 6.95 -4.41
C ILE A 76 -10.72 7.01 -5.94
N THR A 77 -11.86 7.03 -6.64
CA THR A 77 -11.90 7.14 -8.11
C THR A 77 -11.24 8.44 -8.56
N LEU A 78 -11.61 9.57 -7.97
CA LEU A 78 -11.08 10.89 -8.34
C LEU A 78 -9.61 11.04 -7.97
N THR A 79 -9.20 10.55 -6.79
CA THR A 79 -7.80 10.58 -6.35
C THR A 79 -6.92 9.71 -7.25
N THR A 80 -7.32 8.48 -7.53
CA THR A 80 -6.57 7.61 -8.45
C THR A 80 -6.55 8.17 -9.88
N ALA A 81 -7.66 8.75 -10.35
CA ALA A 81 -7.72 9.38 -11.68
C ALA A 81 -6.79 10.59 -11.76
N ALA A 82 -6.75 11.42 -10.73
CA ALA A 82 -5.81 12.54 -10.62
C ALA A 82 -4.35 12.05 -10.70
N LEU A 83 -3.97 11.05 -9.91
CA LEU A 83 -2.61 10.47 -9.94
C LEU A 83 -2.26 9.87 -11.31
N LEU A 84 -3.16 9.07 -11.89
CA LEU A 84 -2.94 8.45 -13.20
C LEU A 84 -2.89 9.49 -14.32
N SER A 85 -3.58 10.63 -14.20
CA SER A 85 -3.55 11.71 -15.19
C SER A 85 -2.17 12.36 -15.31
N LEU A 86 -1.39 12.44 -14.22
CA LEU A 86 -0.01 12.93 -14.24
C LEU A 86 0.90 12.05 -15.11
N LEU A 87 0.65 10.74 -15.05
CA LEU A 87 1.43 9.70 -15.73
C LEU A 87 0.72 9.20 -17.00
N ALA A 88 -0.26 9.94 -17.52
CA ALA A 88 -0.99 9.57 -18.73
C ALA A 88 -0.21 9.92 -19.99
N TRP A 89 0.99 9.33 -20.15
CA TRP A 89 1.78 9.41 -21.38
C TRP A 89 1.72 8.10 -22.15
N ARG A 90 2.08 8.17 -23.44
CA ARG A 90 2.04 7.03 -24.38
C ARG A 90 2.73 5.75 -23.86
N TRP A 91 3.84 5.87 -23.14
CA TRP A 91 4.59 4.72 -22.62
C TRP A 91 4.32 4.46 -21.13
N THR A 92 3.94 5.47 -20.35
CA THR A 92 3.82 5.35 -18.89
C THR A 92 2.41 4.96 -18.44
N LEU A 93 1.37 5.26 -19.23
CA LEU A 93 -0.02 5.03 -18.81
C LEU A 93 -0.31 3.55 -18.53
N LYS A 94 0.00 2.65 -19.49
CA LYS A 94 -0.28 1.22 -19.32
C LYS A 94 0.52 0.58 -18.18
N PRO A 95 1.85 0.79 -18.07
CA PRO A 95 2.62 0.28 -16.94
C PRO A 95 2.15 0.82 -15.58
N THR A 96 1.82 2.12 -15.49
CA THR A 96 1.35 2.72 -14.23
C THR A 96 0.02 2.12 -13.78
N ILE A 97 -0.95 1.99 -14.70
CA ILE A 97 -2.24 1.35 -14.37
C ILE A 97 -2.02 -0.13 -13.99
N THR A 98 -1.12 -0.83 -14.69
CA THR A 98 -0.77 -2.22 -14.36
C THR A 98 -0.24 -2.33 -12.94
N LEU A 99 0.68 -1.44 -12.55
CA LEU A 99 1.21 -1.38 -11.19
C LEU A 99 0.10 -1.12 -10.17
N PHE A 100 -0.76 -0.13 -10.40
CA PHE A 100 -1.90 0.17 -9.52
C PHE A 100 -2.84 -1.03 -9.37
N LEU A 101 -3.18 -1.72 -10.46
CA LEU A 101 -4.06 -2.88 -10.44
C LEU A 101 -3.44 -4.06 -9.67
N VAL A 102 -2.16 -4.36 -9.90
CA VAL A 102 -1.47 -5.45 -9.20
C VAL A 102 -1.34 -5.13 -7.71
N SER A 103 -0.89 -3.92 -7.36
CA SER A 103 -0.83 -3.47 -5.96
C SER A 103 -2.21 -3.53 -5.29
N ALA A 104 -3.25 -3.11 -6.01
CA ALA A 104 -4.62 -3.19 -5.50
C ALA A 104 -5.10 -4.64 -5.33
N ALA A 105 -4.83 -5.54 -6.27
CA ALA A 105 -5.24 -6.93 -6.13
C ALA A 105 -4.53 -7.64 -4.96
N LEU A 106 -3.22 -7.43 -4.81
CA LEU A 106 -2.44 -7.97 -3.69
C LEU A 106 -2.96 -7.43 -2.36
N GLY A 107 -3.14 -6.11 -2.25
CA GLY A 107 -3.68 -5.50 -1.05
C GLY A 107 -5.08 -6.02 -0.70
N ALA A 108 -5.95 -6.17 -1.70
CA ALA A 108 -7.31 -6.66 -1.51
C ALA A 108 -7.31 -8.08 -0.94
N TYR A 109 -6.45 -8.96 -1.48
CA TYR A 109 -6.30 -10.33 -0.99
C TYR A 109 -5.82 -10.36 0.46
N PHE A 110 -4.72 -9.67 0.78
CA PHE A 110 -4.15 -9.72 2.13
C PHE A 110 -5.09 -9.11 3.19
N MET A 111 -5.79 -8.02 2.84
CA MET A 111 -6.80 -7.44 3.73
C MET A 111 -8.01 -8.36 3.92
N MET A 112 -8.46 -9.06 2.88
CA MET A 112 -9.64 -9.94 2.96
C MET A 112 -9.37 -11.29 3.62
N ALA A 113 -8.23 -11.90 3.34
CA ALA A 113 -7.86 -13.23 3.81
C ALA A 113 -7.28 -13.20 5.22
N TYR A 114 -6.45 -12.20 5.52
CA TYR A 114 -5.69 -12.14 6.79
C TYR A 114 -6.12 -10.99 7.70
N GLY A 115 -7.01 -10.09 7.25
CA GLY A 115 -7.42 -8.93 8.04
C GLY A 115 -6.28 -7.93 8.28
N VAL A 116 -5.22 -7.99 7.47
CA VAL A 116 -4.06 -7.11 7.58
C VAL A 116 -4.48 -5.69 7.21
N VAL A 117 -3.91 -4.70 7.88
CA VAL A 117 -4.06 -3.29 7.55
C VAL A 117 -2.73 -2.80 6.99
N ILE A 118 -2.70 -2.26 5.77
CA ILE A 118 -1.45 -1.87 5.11
C ILE A 118 -1.05 -0.47 5.59
N ASP A 119 -0.28 -0.43 6.67
CA ASP A 119 0.35 0.77 7.21
C ASP A 119 1.88 0.77 6.94
N GLN A 120 2.58 1.73 7.52
CA GLN A 120 4.04 1.83 7.40
C GLN A 120 4.75 0.58 7.94
N THR A 121 4.30 0.07 9.08
CA THR A 121 4.92 -1.08 9.74
C THR A 121 4.74 -2.35 8.92
N MET A 122 3.55 -2.58 8.36
CA MET A 122 3.32 -3.70 7.45
C MET A 122 4.11 -3.59 6.16
N MET A 123 4.31 -2.38 5.64
CA MET A 123 5.19 -2.18 4.48
C MET A 123 6.65 -2.51 4.82
N ILE A 124 7.15 -2.11 6.00
CA ILE A 124 8.49 -2.50 6.47
C ILE A 124 8.59 -4.02 6.61
N ASN A 125 7.60 -4.66 7.24
CA ASN A 125 7.56 -6.12 7.38
C ASN A 125 7.62 -6.81 6.01
N SER A 126 6.85 -6.33 5.03
CA SER A 126 6.85 -6.86 3.67
C SER A 126 8.17 -6.64 2.92
N LEU A 127 8.92 -5.59 3.25
CA LEU A 127 10.23 -5.32 2.64
C LEU A 127 11.37 -6.08 3.32
N GLN A 128 11.22 -6.43 4.60
CA GLN A 128 12.22 -7.13 5.41
C GLN A 128 11.99 -8.65 5.48
N THR A 129 10.84 -9.15 5.03
CA THR A 129 10.51 -10.58 5.03
C THR A 129 11.44 -11.38 4.10
N ASN A 130 11.61 -12.66 4.42
CA ASN A 130 12.41 -13.58 3.61
C ASN A 130 11.51 -14.44 2.68
N VAL A 131 12.15 -15.12 1.73
CA VAL A 131 11.44 -15.97 0.74
C VAL A 131 10.66 -17.11 1.40
N ARG A 132 11.14 -17.63 2.55
CA ARG A 132 10.52 -18.76 3.25
C ARG A 132 9.23 -18.36 3.96
N GLU A 133 9.23 -17.20 4.60
CA GLU A 133 8.02 -16.59 5.18
C GLU A 133 7.01 -16.24 4.10
N THR A 134 7.47 -15.72 2.96
CA THR A 134 6.59 -15.36 1.85
C THR A 134 6.00 -16.59 1.15
N SER A 135 6.76 -17.68 1.04
CA SER A 135 6.27 -18.90 0.37
C SER A 135 5.08 -19.52 1.09
N ASP A 136 5.02 -19.41 2.42
CA ASP A 136 3.91 -19.92 3.21
C ASP A 136 2.62 -19.12 3.01
N LEU A 137 2.73 -17.88 2.50
CA LEU A 137 1.59 -17.02 2.17
C LEU A 137 1.07 -17.24 0.74
N LEU A 138 1.83 -17.94 -0.13
CA LEU A 138 1.41 -18.24 -1.48
C LEU A 138 0.29 -19.29 -1.46
N SER A 139 -0.84 -18.94 -2.06
CA SER A 139 -1.97 -19.85 -2.16
C SER A 139 -2.61 -19.77 -3.55
N TRP A 140 -3.37 -20.80 -3.92
CA TRP A 140 -4.15 -20.76 -5.15
C TRP A 140 -5.21 -19.64 -5.14
N HIS A 141 -5.71 -19.28 -3.96
CA HIS A 141 -6.66 -18.17 -3.78
C HIS A 141 -6.01 -16.81 -4.05
N LEU A 142 -4.73 -16.64 -3.67
CA LEU A 142 -3.97 -15.44 -4.00
C LEU A 142 -3.88 -15.29 -5.52
N LEU A 143 -3.45 -16.36 -6.21
CA LEU A 143 -3.32 -16.35 -7.66
C LEU A 143 -4.65 -16.05 -8.35
N ALA A 144 -5.74 -16.73 -7.95
CA ALA A 144 -7.07 -16.50 -8.49
C ALA A 144 -7.53 -15.05 -8.27
N THR A 145 -7.31 -14.49 -7.08
CA THR A 145 -7.67 -13.11 -6.76
C THR A 145 -6.89 -12.12 -7.61
N VAL A 146 -5.58 -12.31 -7.79
CA VAL A 146 -4.75 -11.46 -8.64
C VAL A 146 -5.14 -11.57 -10.10
N LEU A 147 -5.43 -12.78 -10.60
CA LEU A 147 -5.88 -12.98 -11.98
C LEU A 147 -7.22 -12.28 -12.26
N VAL A 148 -8.18 -12.35 -11.33
CA VAL A 148 -9.49 -11.71 -11.50
C VAL A 148 -9.41 -10.19 -11.33
N LEU A 149 -8.80 -9.71 -10.25
CA LEU A 149 -8.79 -8.28 -9.90
C LEU A 149 -7.80 -7.46 -10.72
N ALA A 150 -6.67 -8.06 -11.13
CA ALA A 150 -5.65 -7.38 -11.93
C ALA A 150 -5.50 -8.01 -13.32
N GLY A 151 -5.37 -9.33 -13.43
CA GLY A 151 -5.09 -10.02 -14.70
C GLY A 151 -6.11 -9.71 -15.80
N LEU A 152 -7.41 -9.82 -15.48
CA LEU A 152 -8.51 -9.52 -16.41
C LEU A 152 -8.51 -8.06 -16.90
N PRO A 153 -8.51 -7.02 -16.03
CA PRO A 153 -8.46 -5.64 -16.48
C PRO A 153 -7.14 -5.29 -17.18
N ILE A 154 -6.00 -5.86 -16.75
CA ILE A 154 -4.71 -5.71 -17.45
C ILE A 154 -4.81 -6.26 -18.87
N PHE A 155 -5.36 -7.46 -19.06
CA PHE A 155 -5.52 -8.04 -20.38
C PHE A 155 -6.33 -7.14 -21.33
N PHE A 156 -7.44 -6.59 -20.85
CA PHE A 156 -8.23 -5.62 -21.63
C PHE A 156 -7.46 -4.33 -21.89
N LEU A 157 -6.79 -3.77 -20.88
CA LEU A 157 -5.97 -2.55 -21.00
C LEU A 157 -4.90 -2.68 -22.08
N TRP A 158 -4.19 -3.80 -22.11
CA TRP A 158 -3.08 -4.00 -23.04
C TRP A 158 -3.55 -4.23 -24.48
N ARG A 159 -4.75 -4.79 -24.69
CA ARG A 159 -5.40 -4.91 -26.00
C ARG A 159 -5.88 -3.59 -26.60
N GLN A 160 -6.14 -2.56 -25.78
CA GLN A 160 -6.61 -1.27 -26.27
C GLN A 160 -5.50 -0.49 -27.01
N LYS A 161 -5.82 0.05 -28.19
CA LYS A 161 -4.96 1.02 -28.90
C LYS A 161 -5.25 2.42 -28.34
N ILE A 162 -4.23 3.06 -27.76
CA ILE A 162 -4.36 4.40 -27.18
C ILE A 162 -4.19 5.44 -28.29
N ARG A 163 -5.16 6.35 -28.41
CA ARG A 163 -5.08 7.44 -29.39
C ARG A 163 -3.89 8.36 -29.10
N ARG A 164 -3.08 8.63 -30.10
CA ARG A 164 -1.91 9.50 -30.00
C ARG A 164 -2.35 10.97 -30.02
N LYS A 165 -1.79 11.78 -29.13
CA LYS A 165 -1.88 13.24 -29.16
C LYS A 165 -0.47 13.81 -29.28
N GLY A 166 -0.32 14.96 -29.94
CA GLY A 166 0.93 15.73 -29.89
C GLY A 166 1.29 16.12 -28.45
N ALA A 167 2.58 16.27 -28.13
CA ALA A 167 3.06 16.42 -26.76
C ALA A 167 2.34 17.55 -25.99
N ILE A 168 2.20 18.73 -26.59
CA ILE A 168 1.51 19.89 -25.98
C ILE A 168 0.04 19.57 -25.69
N ARG A 169 -0.66 18.96 -26.65
CA ARG A 169 -2.07 18.56 -26.48
C ARG A 169 -2.22 17.48 -25.42
N GLN A 170 -1.22 16.61 -25.23
CA GLN A 170 -1.21 15.61 -24.17
C GLN A 170 -1.03 16.27 -22.80
N VAL A 171 -0.06 17.19 -22.67
CA VAL A 171 0.17 17.94 -21.42
C VAL A 171 -1.08 18.72 -21.02
N LEU A 172 -1.69 19.47 -21.95
CA LEU A 172 -2.94 20.18 -21.70
C LEU A 172 -4.06 19.22 -21.29
N SER A 173 -4.22 18.10 -22.00
CA SER A 173 -5.22 17.08 -21.65
C SER A 173 -5.01 16.51 -20.25
N ASN A 174 -3.76 16.23 -19.87
CA ASN A 174 -3.42 15.69 -18.55
C ASN A 174 -3.66 16.74 -17.45
N ALA A 175 -3.23 17.97 -17.68
CA ALA A 175 -3.44 19.09 -16.76
C ALA A 175 -4.93 19.39 -16.54
N THR A 176 -5.73 19.45 -17.62
CA THR A 176 -7.18 19.63 -17.48
C THR A 176 -7.82 18.46 -16.73
N SER A 177 -7.43 17.22 -17.02
CA SER A 177 -7.97 16.04 -16.33
C SER A 177 -7.63 16.06 -14.84
N LEU A 178 -6.40 16.44 -14.50
CA LEU A 178 -5.95 16.61 -13.11
C LEU A 178 -6.77 17.69 -12.39
N ILE A 179 -6.86 18.89 -12.97
CA ILE A 179 -7.58 20.02 -12.38
C ILE A 179 -9.06 19.66 -12.16
N VAL A 180 -9.71 19.07 -13.17
CA VAL A 180 -11.11 18.63 -13.06
C VAL A 180 -11.27 17.56 -11.99
N ALA A 181 -10.38 16.55 -11.95
CA ALA A 181 -10.42 15.51 -10.92
C ALA A 181 -10.23 16.09 -9.51
N CYS A 182 -9.30 17.02 -9.32
CA CYS A 182 -9.08 17.70 -8.05
C CYS A 182 -10.28 18.59 -7.65
N ALA A 183 -10.85 19.35 -8.58
CA ALA A 183 -12.01 20.20 -8.31
C ALA A 183 -13.24 19.35 -7.90
N LEU A 184 -13.50 18.26 -8.62
CA LEU A 184 -14.55 17.31 -8.28
C LEU A 184 -14.26 16.60 -6.96
N LEU A 185 -13.00 16.26 -6.66
CA LEU A 185 -12.61 15.64 -5.40
C LEU A 185 -12.93 16.57 -4.22
N VAL A 186 -12.54 17.84 -4.32
CA VAL A 186 -12.86 18.86 -3.31
C VAL A 186 -14.37 18.98 -3.14
N LEU A 187 -15.12 19.06 -4.24
CA LEU A 187 -16.58 19.12 -4.20
C LEU A 187 -17.19 17.92 -3.47
N VAL A 188 -16.78 16.68 -3.83
CA VAL A 188 -17.27 15.45 -3.18
C VAL A 188 -16.91 15.45 -1.69
N VAL A 189 -15.69 15.80 -1.33
CA VAL A 189 -15.27 15.86 0.08
C VAL A 189 -16.09 16.89 0.86
N LEU A 190 -16.39 18.04 0.29
CA LEU A 190 -17.23 19.07 0.94
C LEU A 190 -18.68 18.60 1.08
N LEU A 191 -19.26 18.00 0.03
CA LEU A 191 -20.63 17.48 0.05
C LEU A 191 -20.83 16.36 1.08
N PHE A 192 -19.82 15.51 1.27
CA PHE A 192 -19.87 14.36 2.20
C PHE A 192 -19.01 14.55 3.45
N PHE A 193 -18.65 15.80 3.79
CA PHE A 193 -17.65 16.11 4.82
C PHE A 193 -17.96 15.46 6.17
N GLN A 194 -19.18 15.62 6.67
CA GLN A 194 -19.58 15.09 7.98
C GLN A 194 -19.47 13.56 8.04
N SER A 195 -19.96 12.88 6.99
CA SER A 195 -19.94 11.42 6.90
C SER A 195 -18.51 10.88 6.84
N ILE A 196 -17.66 11.48 6.01
CA ILE A 196 -16.25 11.09 5.87
C ILE A 196 -15.49 11.39 7.16
N ALA A 197 -15.63 12.60 7.72
CA ALA A 197 -14.92 13.03 8.93
C ALA A 197 -15.27 12.17 10.15
N SER A 198 -16.54 11.79 10.31
CA SER A 198 -16.99 10.91 11.40
C SER A 198 -16.29 9.55 11.33
N VAL A 199 -16.27 8.91 10.16
CA VAL A 199 -15.60 7.60 9.99
C VAL A 199 -14.09 7.74 10.17
N MET A 200 -13.47 8.77 9.60
CA MET A 200 -12.03 8.97 9.71
C MET A 200 -11.57 9.28 11.14
N ARG A 201 -12.42 9.92 11.97
CA ARG A 201 -12.11 10.23 13.38
C ARG A 201 -12.37 9.05 14.31
N ASN A 202 -13.50 8.36 14.14
CA ASN A 202 -13.91 7.28 15.04
C ASN A 202 -13.26 5.93 14.68
N TYR A 203 -12.94 5.72 13.40
CA TYR A 203 -12.39 4.48 12.86
C TYR A 203 -11.14 4.78 12.03
N THR A 204 -10.08 5.19 12.72
CA THR A 204 -8.83 5.63 12.10
C THR A 204 -8.15 4.53 11.26
N GLN A 205 -8.46 3.26 11.48
CA GLN A 205 -7.97 2.14 10.68
C GLN A 205 -8.49 2.14 9.24
N VAL A 206 -9.68 2.72 8.99
CA VAL A 206 -10.35 2.69 7.67
C VAL A 206 -9.49 3.34 6.58
N ARG A 207 -8.72 4.37 6.91
CA ARG A 207 -7.83 5.06 5.95
C ARG A 207 -6.73 4.14 5.39
N TYR A 208 -6.30 3.15 6.18
CA TYR A 208 -5.28 2.18 5.78
C TYR A 208 -5.85 0.98 5.01
N LEU A 209 -7.18 0.90 4.84
CA LEU A 209 -7.84 -0.06 3.96
C LEU A 209 -8.03 0.46 2.54
N ILE A 210 -7.76 1.75 2.30
CA ILE A 210 -7.94 2.39 1.00
C ILE A 210 -6.84 1.98 0.03
N ASN A 211 -7.17 1.10 -0.89
CA ASN A 211 -6.24 0.42 -1.78
C ASN A 211 -6.23 1.03 -3.19
N PRO A 212 -5.08 1.14 -3.89
CA PRO A 212 -3.68 0.94 -3.46
C PRO A 212 -3.04 2.19 -2.83
N LEU A 213 -3.84 3.20 -2.48
CA LEU A 213 -3.33 4.47 -1.95
C LEU A 213 -2.60 4.27 -0.61
N ASN A 214 -3.06 3.34 0.22
CA ASN A 214 -2.41 2.91 1.47
C ASN A 214 -0.97 2.44 1.24
N SER A 215 -0.74 1.54 0.28
CA SER A 215 0.57 1.00 -0.07
C SER A 215 1.52 2.09 -0.58
N PHE A 216 1.03 2.97 -1.47
CA PHE A 216 1.84 4.06 -2.00
C PHE A 216 2.16 5.13 -0.95
N TYR A 217 1.21 5.44 -0.06
CA TYR A 217 1.45 6.32 1.08
C TYR A 217 2.50 5.73 2.03
N ALA A 218 2.36 4.46 2.40
CA ALA A 218 3.31 3.77 3.26
C ALA A 218 4.73 3.77 2.65
N LEU A 219 4.87 3.37 1.38
CA LEU A 219 6.14 3.42 0.66
C LEU A 219 6.75 4.81 0.61
N GLY A 220 5.97 5.83 0.24
CA GLY A 220 6.44 7.22 0.16
C GLY A 220 6.90 7.75 1.51
N SER A 221 6.18 7.43 2.58
CA SER A 221 6.55 7.86 3.93
C SER A 221 7.82 7.16 4.45
N ILE A 222 8.05 5.90 4.10
CA ILE A 222 9.29 5.18 4.41
C ILE A 222 10.46 5.78 3.62
N ALA A 223 10.28 6.02 2.32
CA ALA A 223 11.29 6.65 1.48
C ALA A 223 11.66 8.08 1.94
N ALA A 224 10.74 8.76 2.62
CA ALA A 224 10.97 10.08 3.19
C ALA A 224 11.72 10.05 4.54
N LYS A 225 11.74 8.93 5.28
CA LYS A 225 12.35 8.84 6.63
C LYS A 225 13.84 9.23 6.66
N PRO A 226 14.70 8.77 5.73
CA PRO A 226 16.12 9.15 5.73
C PRO A 226 16.36 10.66 5.53
N PHE A 227 15.42 11.38 4.92
CA PHE A 227 15.51 12.83 4.76
C PHE A 227 15.05 13.60 6.00
N GLN A 228 14.37 12.93 6.93
CA GLN A 228 13.87 13.53 8.17
C GLN A 228 14.80 13.30 9.36
N ARG A 229 15.70 12.32 9.28
CA ARG A 229 16.55 11.88 10.38
C ARG A 229 17.95 11.57 9.89
N ASP A 230 18.93 12.07 10.63
CA ASP A 230 20.31 11.66 10.46
C ASP A 230 20.53 10.32 11.17
N GLU A 231 20.45 9.23 10.40
CA GLU A 231 20.68 7.87 10.90
C GLU A 231 22.17 7.48 10.86
N SER A 232 23.07 8.38 10.44
CA SER A 232 24.47 8.06 10.18
C SER A 232 25.33 7.87 11.45
N ALA A 233 24.88 8.42 12.59
CA ALA A 233 25.58 8.35 13.86
C ALA A 233 24.83 7.45 14.86
N LEU A 234 25.53 6.45 15.38
CA LEU A 234 25.09 5.65 16.53
C LEU A 234 25.64 6.30 17.82
N LEU A 235 24.75 6.77 18.68
CA LEU A 235 25.14 7.40 19.94
C LEU A 235 25.36 6.35 21.03
N PRO A 236 26.52 6.38 21.71
CA PRO A 236 26.83 5.37 22.71
C PRO A 236 25.98 5.50 23.97
N LEU A 237 25.63 4.37 24.57
CA LEU A 237 24.92 4.28 25.86
C LEU A 237 25.75 3.54 26.90
N GLY A 238 25.39 3.67 28.18
CA GLY A 238 25.98 2.87 29.25
C GLY A 238 27.49 3.03 29.43
N LYS A 239 28.08 4.19 29.08
CA LYS A 239 29.52 4.46 29.30
C LYS A 239 29.94 4.40 30.77
N ASP A 240 28.99 4.50 31.67
CA ASP A 240 29.11 4.39 33.12
C ASP A 240 28.75 2.99 33.65
N ALA A 241 28.31 2.06 32.79
CA ALA A 241 27.97 0.70 33.16
C ALA A 241 29.23 -0.02 33.69
N LYS A 242 29.15 -0.48 34.93
CA LYS A 242 30.23 -1.20 35.63
C LYS A 242 29.63 -2.34 36.44
N LEU A 243 30.40 -3.40 36.59
CA LEU A 243 30.03 -4.53 37.45
C LEU A 243 29.94 -4.04 38.90
N GLY A 244 28.76 -4.23 39.51
CA GLY A 244 28.48 -3.79 40.88
C GLY A 244 29.04 -4.73 41.96
N ALA A 245 28.91 -4.34 43.21
CA ALA A 245 29.39 -5.12 44.37
C ALA A 245 28.80 -6.56 44.43
N SER A 246 27.59 -6.75 43.91
CA SER A 246 26.94 -8.06 43.80
C SER A 246 27.65 -9.02 42.85
N TYR A 247 28.44 -8.53 41.90
CA TYR A 247 29.26 -9.35 41.01
C TYR A 247 30.58 -9.75 41.69
N THR A 248 31.22 -8.80 42.38
CA THR A 248 32.49 -9.03 43.08
C THR A 248 32.38 -10.08 44.20
N ALA A 249 31.20 -10.20 44.81
CA ALA A 249 30.93 -11.19 45.85
C ALA A 249 30.56 -12.60 45.34
N GLN A 250 30.45 -12.81 44.03
CA GLN A 250 30.03 -14.11 43.46
C GLN A 250 31.19 -15.11 43.34
N THR A 251 30.92 -16.36 43.72
CA THR A 251 31.86 -17.48 43.60
C THR A 251 31.77 -18.22 42.27
N LYS A 252 30.72 -17.96 41.48
CA LYS A 252 30.51 -18.51 40.14
C LYS A 252 30.03 -17.40 39.20
N PRO A 253 30.45 -17.39 37.92
CA PRO A 253 29.98 -16.40 36.96
C PRO A 253 28.46 -16.55 36.74
N PRO A 254 27.71 -15.44 36.65
CA PRO A 254 26.29 -15.49 36.36
C PRO A 254 26.06 -15.85 34.88
N LEU A 255 25.08 -16.72 34.61
CA LEU A 255 24.63 -17.04 33.26
C LEU A 255 23.23 -16.48 33.04
N LEU A 256 23.09 -15.57 32.08
CA LEU A 256 21.80 -15.06 31.62
C LEU A 256 21.46 -15.71 30.28
N LEU A 257 20.32 -16.39 30.21
CA LEU A 257 19.74 -16.87 28.96
C LEU A 257 18.48 -16.07 28.67
N LEU A 258 18.52 -15.26 27.59
CA LEU A 258 17.36 -14.52 27.11
C LEU A 258 16.72 -15.28 25.94
N VAL A 259 15.50 -15.77 26.15
CA VAL A 259 14.73 -16.44 25.10
C VAL A 259 13.75 -15.45 24.48
N LEU A 260 13.99 -15.08 23.22
CA LEU A 260 13.09 -14.23 22.45
C LEU A 260 12.05 -15.11 21.73
N GLY A 261 10.82 -15.07 22.20
CA GLY A 261 9.70 -15.77 21.55
C GLY A 261 9.24 -15.10 20.25
N GLU A 262 8.48 -15.85 19.45
CA GLU A 262 7.88 -15.37 18.19
C GLU A 262 6.37 -15.66 18.22
N THR A 263 5.54 -14.66 17.93
CA THR A 263 4.06 -14.72 17.79
C THR A 263 3.24 -15.30 18.96
N ALA A 264 3.88 -15.87 19.99
CA ALA A 264 3.21 -16.45 21.14
C ALA A 264 2.48 -15.37 21.98
N ARG A 265 1.29 -15.70 22.47
CA ARG A 265 0.43 -14.76 23.22
C ARG A 265 0.00 -15.30 24.57
N SER A 266 0.03 -14.42 25.58
CA SER A 266 -0.28 -14.75 26.98
C SER A 266 -1.64 -15.44 27.16
N GLY A 267 -2.66 -15.03 26.39
CA GLY A 267 -4.01 -15.61 26.47
C GLY A 267 -4.12 -17.08 26.07
N ASN A 268 -3.06 -17.68 25.51
CA ASN A 268 -2.99 -19.09 25.13
C ASN A 268 -2.01 -19.90 25.98
N PHE A 269 -1.46 -19.34 27.06
CA PHE A 269 -0.58 -20.07 27.98
C PHE A 269 -1.36 -20.64 29.16
N ALA A 270 -1.25 -21.96 29.38
CA ALA A 270 -1.93 -22.65 30.48
C ALA A 270 -1.48 -22.11 31.85
N ILE A 271 -0.20 -21.81 32.02
CA ILE A 271 0.36 -21.15 33.22
C ILE A 271 -0.29 -19.78 33.52
N ASN A 272 -0.94 -19.18 32.52
CA ASN A 272 -1.68 -17.91 32.64
C ASN A 272 -3.20 -18.09 32.71
N GLY A 273 -3.70 -19.33 32.80
CA GLY A 273 -5.13 -19.64 32.96
C GLY A 273 -5.84 -20.09 31.68
N TYR A 274 -5.12 -20.38 30.59
CA TYR A 274 -5.73 -20.97 29.40
C TYR A 274 -6.22 -22.40 29.66
N ALA A 275 -7.42 -22.73 29.16
CA ALA A 275 -8.09 -23.99 29.49
C ALA A 275 -7.37 -25.26 28.97
N ARG A 276 -6.57 -25.14 27.91
CA ARG A 276 -5.81 -26.28 27.36
C ARG A 276 -4.39 -26.31 27.93
N PRO A 277 -3.81 -27.50 28.17
CA PRO A 277 -2.46 -27.63 28.73
C PRO A 277 -1.38 -27.33 27.68
N THR A 278 -1.21 -26.06 27.31
CA THR A 278 -0.25 -25.60 26.29
C THR A 278 1.17 -25.40 26.81
N THR A 279 1.36 -25.37 28.13
CA THR A 279 2.68 -25.18 28.77
C THR A 279 2.87 -26.20 29.91
N PRO A 280 2.78 -27.52 29.65
CA PRO A 280 2.75 -28.56 30.68
C PRO A 280 4.09 -28.73 31.41
N GLU A 281 5.21 -28.50 30.73
CA GLU A 281 6.55 -28.60 31.32
C GLU A 281 6.83 -27.39 32.22
N LEU A 282 6.54 -26.17 31.74
CA LEU A 282 6.68 -24.94 32.54
C LEU A 282 5.81 -24.93 33.80
N ALA A 283 4.69 -25.67 33.82
CA ALA A 283 3.83 -25.78 34.99
C ALA A 283 4.46 -26.58 36.14
N GLN A 284 5.51 -27.37 35.86
CA GLN A 284 6.24 -28.16 36.84
C GLN A 284 7.41 -27.39 37.46
N GLU A 285 7.76 -26.25 36.87
CA GLU A 285 8.93 -25.46 37.25
C GLU A 285 8.58 -24.31 38.20
N LYS A 286 9.58 -23.85 38.97
CA LYS A 286 9.45 -22.67 39.84
C LYS A 286 9.62 -21.39 39.02
N ILE A 287 8.54 -20.95 38.38
CA ILE A 287 8.54 -19.78 37.49
C ILE A 287 7.85 -18.56 38.09
N ALA A 288 8.29 -17.38 37.67
CA ALA A 288 7.52 -16.14 37.82
C ALA A 288 6.91 -15.79 36.46
N SER A 289 5.58 -15.69 36.39
CA SER A 289 4.86 -15.33 35.16
C SER A 289 4.27 -13.92 35.26
N GLN A 290 4.63 -13.07 34.31
CA GLN A 290 4.07 -11.72 34.18
C GLN A 290 2.85 -11.74 33.25
N ARG A 291 1.65 -11.75 33.84
CA ARG A 291 0.40 -11.83 33.09
C ARG A 291 0.01 -10.53 32.39
N ASN A 292 0.46 -9.39 32.91
CA ASN A 292 0.21 -8.06 32.37
C ASN A 292 1.45 -7.50 31.63
N ALA A 293 1.97 -8.27 30.68
CA ALA A 293 3.08 -7.87 29.82
C ALA A 293 2.55 -7.54 28.42
N TRP A 294 2.97 -6.41 27.87
CA TRP A 294 2.55 -5.92 26.56
C TRP A 294 3.80 -5.65 25.71
N SER A 295 3.73 -6.04 24.43
CA SER A 295 4.81 -5.80 23.48
C SER A 295 4.90 -4.33 23.06
N CYS A 296 6.09 -3.89 22.65
CA CYS A 296 6.26 -2.58 22.01
C CYS A 296 5.42 -2.46 20.73
N GLY A 297 5.38 -3.51 19.91
CA GLY A 297 4.63 -3.54 18.65
C GLY A 297 3.93 -4.87 18.43
N THR A 298 3.29 -5.01 17.28
CA THR A 298 2.56 -6.22 16.87
C THR A 298 3.26 -6.98 15.74
N SER A 299 4.53 -6.64 15.49
CA SER A 299 5.40 -7.32 14.52
C SER A 299 6.83 -7.37 15.04
N THR A 300 7.61 -8.33 14.54
CA THR A 300 9.02 -8.53 14.90
C THR A 300 9.86 -7.29 14.56
N ALA A 301 9.66 -6.69 13.38
CA ALA A 301 10.40 -5.50 12.95
C ALA A 301 10.16 -4.26 13.83
N ALA A 302 8.98 -4.14 14.43
CA ALA A 302 8.69 -3.06 15.38
C ALA A 302 9.13 -3.41 16.81
N SER A 303 8.91 -4.66 17.24
CA SER A 303 9.03 -5.04 18.65
C SER A 303 10.48 -5.29 19.06
N VAL A 304 11.26 -5.97 18.22
CA VAL A 304 12.63 -6.38 18.56
C VAL A 304 13.55 -5.16 18.70
N PRO A 305 13.58 -4.20 17.75
CA PRO A 305 14.41 -3.01 17.94
C PRO A 305 13.98 -2.15 19.13
N CYS A 306 12.67 -2.05 19.41
CA CYS A 306 12.17 -1.29 20.56
C CYS A 306 12.54 -1.93 21.90
N MET A 307 12.39 -3.24 22.06
CA MET A 307 12.65 -3.92 23.34
C MET A 307 14.12 -3.86 23.78
N PHE A 308 15.05 -3.80 22.83
CA PHE A 308 16.48 -3.66 23.10
C PHE A 308 16.94 -2.20 23.12
N SER A 309 16.04 -1.24 22.89
CA SER A 309 16.36 0.18 22.98
C SER A 309 16.21 0.71 24.41
N ASN A 310 16.77 1.89 24.66
CA ASN A 310 16.53 2.67 25.87
C ASN A 310 15.18 3.42 25.89
N PHE A 311 14.37 3.30 24.84
CA PHE A 311 13.09 4.00 24.72
C PHE A 311 11.92 3.08 25.04
N GLY A 312 10.89 3.65 25.69
CA GLY A 312 9.58 3.02 25.74
C GLY A 312 8.85 3.11 24.40
N ARG A 313 7.79 2.32 24.25
CA ARG A 313 6.97 2.21 23.03
C ARG A 313 6.66 3.57 22.37
N GLU A 314 6.18 4.53 23.15
CA GLU A 314 5.71 5.82 22.62
C GLU A 314 6.86 6.70 22.10
N ALA A 315 8.05 6.59 22.69
CA ALA A 315 9.20 7.41 22.34
C ALA A 315 10.09 6.79 21.26
N TYR A 316 9.98 5.48 21.03
CA TYR A 316 10.85 4.75 20.10
C TYR A 316 10.75 5.27 18.66
N ASP A 317 9.51 5.52 18.20
CA ASP A 317 9.26 5.99 16.83
C ASP A 317 9.66 7.45 16.64
N SER A 318 9.62 8.27 17.68
CA SER A 318 9.98 9.70 17.65
C SER A 318 11.41 9.98 18.12
N ARG A 319 12.25 8.96 18.24
CA ARG A 319 13.63 9.11 18.73
C ARG A 319 14.42 10.09 17.86
N PRO A 320 15.28 10.94 18.47
CA PRO A 320 16.02 11.97 17.75
C PRO A 320 17.23 11.43 16.98
N ALA A 321 17.79 10.30 17.42
CA ALA A 321 18.97 9.66 16.85
C ALA A 321 18.90 8.14 17.08
N ASN A 322 19.82 7.40 16.46
CA ASN A 322 20.05 6.01 16.79
C ASN A 322 21.01 5.93 18.00
N TYR A 323 20.71 5.03 18.93
CA TYR A 323 21.50 4.80 20.14
C TYR A 323 21.91 3.33 20.19
N GLU A 324 23.04 3.04 20.81
CA GLU A 324 23.40 1.68 21.23
C GLU A 324 22.27 1.04 22.04
N GLY A 325 22.08 -0.26 21.89
CA GLY A 325 21.04 -1.02 22.58
C GLY A 325 21.54 -1.73 23.83
N MET A 326 20.62 -2.43 24.51
CA MET A 326 20.93 -3.24 25.69
C MET A 326 22.05 -4.26 25.43
N LEU A 327 22.09 -4.87 24.23
CA LEU A 327 23.11 -5.86 23.88
C LEU A 327 24.49 -5.25 23.62
N ASP A 328 24.58 -3.95 23.31
CA ASP A 328 25.87 -3.26 23.15
C ASP A 328 26.48 -2.89 24.51
N VAL A 329 25.63 -2.70 25.54
CA VAL A 329 26.03 -2.31 26.90
C VAL A 329 26.37 -3.51 27.79
N LEU A 330 25.74 -4.67 27.55
CA LEU A 330 25.95 -5.91 28.30
C LEU A 330 27.26 -6.61 27.93
#